data_AF-A0A6N8U2U6-F1
#
_entry.id   AF-A0A6N8U2U6-F1
#
_cell.length_a   1.000
_cell.length_b   1.000
_cell.length_c   1.000
_cell.angle_alpha   90.00
_cell.angle_beta   90.00
_cell.angle_gamma   90.00
#
_symmetry.space_group_name_H-M   'P 1'
#
loop_
_entity.id
_entity.type
_entity.pdbx_description
1 polymer ?
#
loop_
_entity_poly.entity_id
_entity_poly.type
_entity_poly.pdbx_seq_one_letter_code
_entity_poly.pdbx_strand_id
1 'polypeptide(L)' 'MEELLENLAEKAGCFISDLKLDQKRKRLIHVLEEIDPSEYTAASWQETFTYITEDNATETSCEAIKNELINRLKK' A
#
# COMPACT_ATOMS: atom_id res chain seq x y z
N MET A 1 8.31 -11.91 3.90
CA MET A 1 8.17 -11.17 2.62
C MET A 1 6.80 -10.48 2.53
N GLU A 2 6.15 -10.18 3.68
CA GLU A 2 4.81 -9.56 3.73
C GLU A 2 4.73 -8.39 4.74
N GLU A 3 5.87 -7.91 5.25
CA GLU A 3 5.92 -6.97 6.39
C GLU A 3 5.18 -5.65 6.13
N LEU A 4 5.17 -5.15 4.89
CA LEU A 4 4.44 -3.94 4.54
C LEU A 4 2.91 -4.17 4.51
N LEU A 5 2.46 -5.26 3.88
CA LEU A 5 1.03 -5.61 3.83
C LEU A 5 0.47 -5.91 5.23
N GLU A 6 1.23 -6.64 6.03
CA GLU A 6 0.90 -6.92 7.44
C GLU A 6 0.80 -5.62 8.26
N ASN A 7 1.78 -4.73 8.16
CA ASN A 7 1.75 -3.45 8.86
C ASN A 7 0.58 -2.56 8.40
N LEU A 8 0.29 -2.52 7.10
CA LEU A 8 -0.85 -1.79 6.56
C LEU A 8 -2.18 -2.34 7.10
N ALA A 9 -2.32 -3.66 7.12
CA ALA A 9 -3.49 -4.35 7.65
C ALA A 9 -3.66 -4.07 9.15
N GLU A 10 -2.59 -4.16 9.93
CA GLU A 10 -2.58 -3.88 11.37
C GLU A 10 -2.99 -2.44 11.67
N LYS A 11 -2.36 -1.45 11.01
CA LYS A 11 -2.68 -0.02 11.19
C LYS A 11 -4.08 0.35 10.69
N ALA A 12 -4.56 -0.33 9.65
CA ALA A 12 -5.92 -0.18 9.16
C ALA A 12 -6.97 -0.91 10.01
N GLY A 13 -6.54 -1.79 10.92
CA GLY A 13 -7.40 -2.62 11.76
C GLY A 13 -8.22 -3.62 10.94
N CYS A 14 -7.58 -4.27 9.96
CA CYS A 14 -8.23 -5.27 9.09
C CYS A 14 -7.26 -6.41 8.74
N PHE A 15 -7.76 -7.41 8.01
CA PHE A 15 -6.90 -8.45 7.45
C PHE A 15 -6.26 -7.97 6.13
N ILE A 16 -5.15 -8.59 5.70
CA ILE A 16 -4.48 -8.27 4.44
C ILE A 16 -5.45 -8.41 3.26
N SER A 17 -6.30 -9.45 3.26
CA SER A 17 -7.34 -9.66 2.26
C SER A 17 -8.35 -8.51 2.17
N ASP A 18 -8.58 -7.80 3.28
CA ASP A 18 -9.53 -6.70 3.35
C ASP A 18 -8.96 -5.39 2.79
N LEU A 19 -7.64 -5.30 2.60
CA LEU A 19 -6.99 -4.11 2.02
C LEU A 19 -7.47 -3.82 0.58
N LYS A 20 -7.95 -4.85 -0.12
CA LYS A 20 -8.53 -4.72 -1.46
C LYS A 20 -9.97 -4.19 -1.45
N LEU A 21 -10.64 -4.16 -0.30
CA LEU A 21 -12.04 -3.76 -0.19
C LEU A 21 -12.20 -2.24 -0.27
N ASP A 22 -13.14 -1.76 -1.09
CA ASP A 22 -13.46 -0.34 -1.25
C ASP A 22 -13.71 0.39 0.09
N GLN A 23 -14.36 -0.29 1.04
CA GLN A 23 -14.69 0.25 2.35
C GLN A 23 -13.46 0.62 3.19
N LYS A 24 -12.30 0.02 2.90
CA LYS A 24 -11.04 0.24 3.63
C LYS A 24 -10.12 1.24 2.92
N ARG A 25 -10.40 1.65 1.68
CA ARG A 25 -9.55 2.56 0.89
C ARG A 25 -9.23 3.86 1.62
N LYS A 26 -10.22 4.54 2.22
CA LYS A 26 -9.98 5.80 2.96
C LYS A 26 -9.03 5.62 4.14
N ARG A 27 -9.19 4.53 4.89
CA ARG A 27 -8.33 4.21 6.04
C ARG A 27 -6.93 3.84 5.56
N LEU A 28 -6.84 3.02 4.53
CA LEU A 28 -5.60 2.61 3.91
C LEU A 28 -4.80 3.80 3.36
N ILE A 29 -5.44 4.75 2.68
CA ILE A 29 -4.80 6.00 2.22
C ILE A 29 -4.18 6.75 3.40
N HIS A 30 -4.93 6.89 4.51
CA HIS A 30 -4.43 7.60 5.69
C HIS A 30 -3.19 6.91 6.28
N VAL A 31 -3.25 5.58 6.44
CA VAL A 31 -2.12 4.78 6.92
C VAL A 31 -0.92 4.91 5.98
N LEU A 32 -1.15 4.84 4.66
CA LEU A 32 -0.10 5.00 3.66
C LEU A 32 0.55 6.39 3.77
N GLU A 33 -0.22 7.45 3.95
CA GLU A 33 0.28 8.82 4.14
C GLU A 33 1.21 8.92 5.37
N GLU A 34 0.92 8.21 6.46
CA GLU A 34 1.72 8.19 7.70
C GLU A 34 2.99 7.33 7.64
N ILE A 35 3.03 6.29 6.81
CA ILE A 35 4.20 5.40 6.70
C ILE A 35 5.35 6.11 5.99
N ASP A 36 6.55 6.06 6.55
CA ASP A 36 7.73 6.57 5.88
C ASP A 36 8.17 5.58 4.77
N PRO A 37 8.27 6.02 3.50
CA PRO A 37 8.62 5.13 2.40
C PRO A 37 10.02 4.52 2.52
N SER A 38 10.92 5.10 3.32
CA SER A 38 12.28 4.59 3.57
C SER A 38 12.34 3.44 4.57
N GLU A 39 11.27 3.19 5.35
CA GLU A 39 11.19 2.05 6.28
C GLU A 39 11.12 0.70 5.56
N TYR A 40 10.75 0.71 4.27
CA TYR A 40 10.54 -0.49 3.46
C TYR A 40 11.31 -0.42 2.15
N THR A 41 11.60 -1.59 1.59
CA THR A 41 12.27 -1.68 0.29
C THR A 41 11.32 -1.37 -0.86
N ALA A 42 11.86 -0.90 -1.98
CA ALA A 42 11.09 -0.68 -3.20
C ALA A 42 10.38 -1.95 -3.66
N ALA A 43 11.02 -3.13 -3.53
CA ALA A 43 10.41 -4.41 -3.86
C ALA A 43 9.13 -4.67 -3.04
N SER A 44 9.18 -4.44 -1.72
CA SER A 44 8.01 -4.60 -0.85
C SER A 44 6.87 -3.65 -1.22
N TRP A 45 7.21 -2.41 -1.61
CA TRP A 45 6.23 -1.43 -2.10
C TRP A 45 5.61 -1.87 -3.43
N GLN A 46 6.40 -2.41 -4.36
CA GLN A 46 5.90 -2.93 -5.64
C GLN A 46 4.97 -4.13 -5.43
N GLU A 47 5.36 -5.07 -4.58
CA GLU A 47 4.52 -6.24 -4.25
C GLU A 47 3.20 -5.81 -3.61
N THR A 48 3.25 -4.86 -2.67
CA THR A 48 2.06 -4.29 -2.02
C THR A 48 1.16 -3.60 -3.02
N PHE A 49 1.74 -2.82 -3.93
CA PHE A 49 1.01 -2.15 -5.00
C PHE A 49 0.29 -3.17 -5.89
N THR A 50 1.02 -4.19 -6.38
CA THR A 50 0.46 -5.24 -7.22
C THR A 50 -0.60 -6.05 -6.49
N TYR A 51 -0.43 -6.32 -5.20
CA TYR A 51 -1.44 -7.02 -4.42
C TYR A 51 -2.75 -6.22 -4.33
N ILE A 52 -2.66 -4.94 -3.98
CA ILE A 52 -3.83 -4.10 -3.68
C ILE A 52 -4.54 -3.64 -4.95
N THR A 53 -3.79 -3.27 -5.98
CA THR A 53 -4.34 -2.72 -7.23
C THR A 53 -4.55 -3.78 -8.31
N GLU A 54 -3.99 -4.98 -8.12
CA GLU A 54 -3.94 -6.05 -9.13
C GLU A 54 -3.27 -5.60 -10.45
N ASP A 55 -2.46 -4.54 -10.38
CA ASP A 55 -1.74 -3.90 -11.48
C ASP A 55 -0.27 -3.76 -11.14
N ASN A 56 0.62 -3.66 -12.13
CA ASN A 56 2.06 -3.57 -11.84
C ASN A 56 2.49 -2.12 -11.60
N ALA A 57 3.30 -1.89 -10.56
CA ALA A 57 3.93 -0.60 -10.34
C ALA A 57 4.92 -0.31 -11.48
N THR A 58 4.77 0.85 -12.13
CA THR A 58 5.74 1.35 -13.12
C THR A 58 6.95 2.00 -12.46
N GLU A 59 6.78 2.44 -11.22
CA GLU A 59 7.77 3.17 -10.45
C GLU A 59 8.72 2.23 -9.71
N THR A 60 9.95 2.70 -9.50
CA THR A 60 11.03 1.95 -8.82
C THR A 60 11.44 2.56 -7.50
N SER A 61 10.99 3.78 -7.19
CA SER A 61 11.29 4.48 -5.94
C SER A 61 10.15 4.28 -4.93
N CYS A 62 10.48 4.00 -3.66
CA CYS A 62 9.48 3.76 -2.61
C CYS A 62 8.44 4.89 -2.52
N GLU A 63 8.89 6.14 -2.55
CA GLU A 63 8.01 7.32 -2.49
C GLU A 63 7.08 7.42 -3.70
N ALA A 64 7.61 7.15 -4.89
CA ALA A 64 6.85 7.18 -6.14
C ALA A 64 5.78 6.07 -6.16
N ILE A 65 6.13 4.86 -5.72
CA ILE A 65 5.19 3.73 -5.62
C ILE A 65 4.10 4.02 -4.57
N LYS A 66 4.46 4.57 -3.41
CA LYS A 66 3.50 5.00 -2.38
C LYS A 66 2.52 6.03 -2.93
N ASN A 67 3.02 7.07 -3.61
CA ASN A 67 2.18 8.13 -4.18
C ASN A 67 1.25 7.58 -5.26
N GLU A 68 1.76 6.71 -6.14
CA GLU A 68 0.93 6.06 -7.16
C GLU A 68 -0.14 5.16 -6.55
N LEU A 69 0.19 4.39 -5.51
CA LEU A 69 -0.78 3.59 -4.76
C LEU A 69 -1.90 4.46 -4.19
N ILE A 70 -1.56 5.56 -3.53
CA ILE A 70 -2.53 6.50 -2.97
C ILE A 70 -3.42 7.08 -4.07
N ASN A 71 -2.84 7.46 -5.22
CA ASN A 71 -3.60 7.99 -6.35
C ASN A 71 -4.59 6.96 -6.92
N ARG A 72 -4.18 5.69 -7.04
CA ARG A 72 -5.07 4.59 -7.47
C ARG A 72 -6.22 4.36 -6.51
N LEU A 73 -5.96 4.44 -5.20
CA LEU A 73 -6.99 4.27 -4.17
C LEU A 73 -7.97 5.45 -4.06
N LYS A 74 -7.55 6.65 -4.49
CA LYS A 74 -8.38 7.87 -4.53
C LYS A 74 -9.31 7.94 -5.76
N LYS A 75 -9.04 7.14 -6.79
CA LYS A 75 -9.77 7.09 -8.06
C LYS A 75 -11.02 6.21 -7.97
#